data_AF-A0A8J9S3J9-F1
#
_entry.id   AF-A0A8J9S3J9-F1
#
_cell.length_a   1.000
_cell.length_b   1.000
_cell.length_c   1.000
_cell.angle_alpha   90.00
_cell.angle_beta   90.00
_cell.angle_gamma   90.00
#
_symmetry.space_group_name_H-M   'P 1'
#
loop_
_entity.id
_entity.type
_entity.pdbx_description
1 polymer ?
#
loop_
_entity_poly.entity_id
_entity_poly.type
_entity_poly.pdbx_seq_one_letter_code
_entity_poly.pdbx_strand_id
1 'polypeptide(L)'
;MFLPLRTRFCGLKGHEMFCEVERSYIEDGFNLYGLRACVGNFSDCLDLILDRIGPDDSDDSHLTQSACTLYGLIHARYIITAHGLDAMYSK
;
A
#
# COMPACT_ATOMS: atom_id res chain seq x y z
N MET A 1 -4.58 -18.55 6.04
CA MET A 1 -3.59 -17.76 5.26
C MET A 1 -4.17 -16.36 5.17
N PHE A 2 -3.55 -15.37 5.82
CA PHE A 2 -4.06 -14.00 5.85
C PHE A 2 -3.87 -13.34 4.47
N LEU A 3 -4.85 -12.56 4.02
CA LEU A 3 -4.76 -11.81 2.77
C LEU A 3 -3.80 -10.61 2.91
N PRO A 4 -3.08 -10.25 1.83
CA PRO A 4 -2.20 -9.09 1.78
C PRO A 4 -2.82 -7.79 2.29
N LEU A 5 -2.08 -6.90 2.94
CA LEU A 5 -2.62 -5.60 3.36
C LEU A 5 -3.23 -4.83 2.16
N ARG A 6 -2.53 -4.81 1.03
CA ARG A 6 -3.01 -4.29 -0.26
C ARG A 6 -4.41 -4.80 -0.62
N THR A 7 -4.57 -6.12 -0.62
CA THR A 7 -5.82 -6.79 -1.01
C THR A 7 -6.93 -6.53 0.01
N ARG A 8 -6.60 -6.58 1.31
CA ARG A 8 -7.56 -6.25 2.36
C ARG A 8 -8.02 -4.79 2.26
N PHE A 9 -7.08 -3.87 2.07
CA PHE A 9 -7.34 -2.43 2.00
C PHE A 9 -8.27 -2.09 0.84
N CYS A 10 -8.03 -2.63 -0.36
CA CYS A 10 -8.90 -2.39 -1.53
C CYS A 10 -10.28 -3.05 -1.42
N GLY A 11 -10.45 -4.04 -0.54
CA GLY A 11 -11.71 -4.73 -0.27
C GLY A 11 -12.57 -4.13 0.84
N LEU A 12 -12.10 -3.07 1.53
CA LEU A 12 -12.87 -2.40 2.58
C LEU A 12 -14.05 -1.61 1.99
N LYS A 13 -15.16 -1.55 2.74
CA LYS A 13 -16.30 -0.69 2.40
C LYS A 13 -15.84 0.78 2.37
N GLY A 14 -16.14 1.50 1.29
CA GLY A 14 -15.66 2.87 1.06
C GLY A 14 -14.34 2.96 0.29
N HIS A 15 -13.71 1.82 -0.03
CA HIS A 15 -12.44 1.74 -0.78
C HIS A 15 -12.65 1.24 -2.22
N GLU A 16 -13.87 1.40 -2.75
CA GLU A 16 -14.26 0.89 -4.06
C GLU A 16 -13.41 1.50 -5.19
N MET A 17 -12.84 2.70 -4.99
CA MET A 17 -12.00 3.40 -5.96
C MET A 17 -10.52 3.00 -5.95
N PHE A 18 -10.08 2.10 -5.07
CA PHE A 18 -8.68 1.67 -5.00
C PHE A 18 -8.42 0.41 -5.83
N CYS A 19 -7.70 0.49 -6.94
CA CYS A 19 -7.09 -0.70 -7.55
C CYS A 19 -5.94 -1.25 -6.70
N GLU A 20 -5.62 -2.54 -6.86
CA GLU A 20 -4.44 -3.12 -6.22
C GLU A 20 -3.16 -2.64 -6.94
N VAL A 21 -2.24 -2.05 -6.20
CA VAL A 21 -0.93 -1.64 -6.73
C VAL A 21 -0.04 -2.86 -6.90
N GLU A 22 0.60 -3.00 -8.06
CA GLU A 22 1.54 -4.09 -8.31
C GLU A 22 2.69 -4.10 -7.30
N ARG A 23 3.03 -5.29 -6.80
CA ARG A 23 4.12 -5.48 -5.83
C ARG A 23 5.46 -4.94 -6.35
N SER A 24 5.78 -5.19 -7.61
CA SER A 24 6.99 -4.71 -8.29
C SER A 24 7.11 -3.17 -8.26
N TYR A 25 5.99 -2.45 -8.41
CA TYR A 25 5.96 -0.99 -8.33
C TYR A 25 6.32 -0.49 -6.93
N ILE A 26 5.84 -1.19 -5.89
CA ILE A 26 6.09 -0.89 -4.48
C ILE A 26 7.53 -1.26 -4.07
N GLU A 27 8.10 -2.32 -4.65
CA GLU A 27 9.47 -2.76 -4.33
C GLU A 27 10.55 -1.87 -4.96
N ASP A 28 10.22 -1.11 -6.01
CA ASP A 28 11.13 -0.13 -6.61
C ASP A 28 11.18 1.17 -5.77
N GLY A 29 12.30 1.34 -5.06
CA GLY A 29 12.54 2.50 -4.21
C GLY A 29 12.51 3.85 -4.93
N PHE A 30 12.69 3.89 -6.25
CA PHE A 30 12.55 5.14 -7.03
C PHE A 30 11.11 5.66 -7.00
N ASN A 31 10.12 4.77 -7.12
CA ASN A 31 8.70 5.13 -7.09
C ASN A 31 8.27 5.69 -5.72
N LEU A 32 9.00 5.30 -4.66
CA LEU A 32 8.73 5.72 -3.27
C LEU A 32 9.49 6.99 -2.86
N TYR A 33 10.27 7.59 -3.76
CA TYR A 33 11.12 8.74 -3.42
C TYR A 33 10.30 9.88 -2.77
N GLY A 34 10.79 10.40 -1.65
CA GLY A 34 10.15 11.47 -0.87
C GLY A 34 9.03 11.02 0.08
N LEU A 35 8.52 9.79 -0.01
CA LEU A 35 7.42 9.32 0.86
C LEU A 35 7.87 8.97 2.28
N ARG A 36 9.18 8.73 2.49
CA ARG A 36 9.74 8.36 3.80
C ARG A 36 9.50 9.42 4.89
N ALA A 37 9.41 10.69 4.51
CA ALA A 37 9.14 11.79 5.46
C ALA A 37 7.64 11.98 5.74
N CYS A 38 6.76 11.31 4.99
CA CYS A 38 5.30 11.48 5.11
C CYS A 38 4.66 10.58 6.16
N VAL A 39 5.35 9.52 6.58
CA VAL A 39 4.84 8.54 7.55
C VAL A 39 5.90 8.18 8.58
N GLY A 40 5.48 7.96 9.83
CA GLY A 40 6.32 7.30 10.84
C GLY A 40 6.59 5.85 10.44
N ASN A 41 7.68 5.27 10.95
CA ASN A 41 7.99 3.83 10.78
C ASN A 41 7.88 3.34 9.33
N PHE A 42 8.41 4.12 8.36
CA PHE A 42 8.28 3.82 6.93
C PHE A 42 8.71 2.38 6.55
N SER A 43 9.79 1.86 7.16
CA SER A 43 10.26 0.50 6.87
C SER A 43 9.22 -0.54 7.27
N ASP A 44 8.75 -0.47 8.51
CA ASP A 44 7.74 -1.39 9.05
C ASP A 44 6.42 -1.27 8.28
N CYS A 45 6.03 -0.05 7.90
CA CYS A 45 4.85 0.18 7.06
C CYS A 45 4.98 -0.51 5.70
N LEU A 46 6.14 -0.36 5.05
CA LEU A 46 6.43 -0.97 3.76
C LEU A 46 6.47 -2.49 3.86
N ASP A 47 7.09 -3.02 4.92
CA ASP A 47 7.14 -4.45 5.18
C ASP A 47 5.75 -5.03 5.46
N LEU A 48 4.86 -4.28 6.11
CA LEU A 48 3.46 -4.67 6.31
C LEU A 48 2.66 -4.63 4.99
N ILE A 49 2.89 -3.64 4.11
CA ILE A 49 2.26 -3.54 2.77
C ILE A 49 2.70 -4.70 1.86
N LEU A 50 3.96 -5.11 1.99
CA LEU A 50 4.59 -6.18 1.21
C LEU A 50 4.44 -7.57 1.86
N ASP A 51 3.69 -7.66 2.95
CA ASP A 51 3.38 -8.89 3.70
C ASP A 51 4.65 -9.62 4.18
N ARG A 52 5.71 -8.88 4.47
CA ARG A 52 6.98 -9.40 5.04
C ARG A 52 6.88 -9.58 6.54
N ILE A 53 5.97 -8.85 7.20
CA ILE A 53 5.61 -8.99 8.61
C ILE A 53 4.10 -9.21 8.73
N GLY A 54 3.69 -9.99 9.73
CA GLY A 54 2.27 -10.28 9.96
C GLY A 54 1.53 -9.12 10.64
N PRO A 55 0.19 -9.07 10.54
CA PRO A 55 -0.61 -8.13 11.32
C PRO A 55 -0.50 -8.38 12.84
N ASP A 56 -0.27 -9.64 13.25
CA ASP A 56 -0.10 -10.05 14.66
C ASP A 56 1.23 -9.57 15.25
N ASP A 57 2.28 -9.48 14.42
CA ASP A 57 3.56 -8.85 14.79
C ASP A 57 3.43 -7.31 14.90
N SER A 58 2.31 -6.78 14.44
CA SER A 58 2.02 -5.36 14.22
C SER A 58 0.76 -4.93 14.96
N ASP A 59 0.48 -5.49 16.15
CA ASP A 59 -0.68 -5.16 17.03
C ASP A 59 -0.76 -3.66 17.41
N ASP A 60 0.19 -2.86 16.94
CA ASP A 60 0.17 -1.41 16.92
C ASP A 60 -0.79 -0.86 15.85
N SER A 61 -1.97 -0.43 16.31
CA SER A 61 -2.94 0.30 15.49
C SER A 61 -2.35 1.54 14.76
N HIS A 62 -1.32 2.19 15.32
CA HIS A 62 -0.65 3.32 14.68
C HIS A 62 0.19 2.90 13.48
N LEU A 63 0.83 1.71 13.54
CA LEU A 63 1.58 1.15 12.41
C LEU A 63 0.63 0.82 11.26
N THR A 64 -0.49 0.15 11.55
CA THR A 64 -1.51 -0.18 10.55
C THR A 64 -2.07 1.09 9.88
N GLN A 65 -2.39 2.13 10.66
CA GLN A 65 -2.88 3.40 10.12
C GLN A 65 -1.82 4.11 9.25
N SER A 66 -0.55 4.05 9.65
CA SER A 66 0.57 4.62 8.89
C SER A 66 0.81 3.86 7.58
N ALA A 67 0.71 2.53 7.60
CA ALA A 67 0.79 1.68 6.42
C ALA A 67 -0.37 1.94 5.43
N CYS A 68 -1.60 2.09 5.92
CA CYS A 68 -2.74 2.50 5.10
C CYS A 68 -2.50 3.87 4.43
N THR A 69 -1.95 4.82 5.19
CA THR A 69 -1.61 6.16 4.68
C THR A 69 -0.53 6.07 3.59
N LEU A 70 0.54 5.32 3.85
CA LEU A 70 1.60 5.07 2.89
C LEU A 70 1.06 4.41 1.61
N TYR A 71 0.22 3.38 1.73
CA TYR A 71 -0.40 2.70 0.59
C TYR A 71 -1.25 3.66 -0.25
N GLY A 72 -2.04 4.55 0.38
CA GLY A 72 -2.78 5.59 -0.32
C GLY A 72 -1.90 6.56 -1.10
N LEU A 73 -0.76 6.98 -0.53
CA LEU A 73 0.20 7.86 -1.21
C LEU A 73 0.88 7.15 -2.40
N ILE A 74 1.21 5.87 -2.26
CA ILE A 74 1.75 5.05 -3.35
C ILE A 74 0.70 4.88 -4.44
N HIS A 75 -0.55 4.58 -4.07
CA HIS A 75 -1.66 4.43 -5.00
C HIS A 75 -1.89 5.69 -5.83
N ALA A 76 -1.87 6.87 -5.21
CA ALA A 76 -2.01 8.14 -5.92
C ALA A 76 -0.94 8.37 -7.01
N ARG A 77 0.28 7.86 -6.82
CA ARG A 77 1.34 7.87 -7.84
C ARG A 77 1.17 6.76 -8.86
N TYR A 78 0.71 5.59 -8.44
CA TYR A 78 0.52 4.43 -9.30
C TYR A 78 -0.54 4.68 -10.37
N ILE A 79 -1.69 5.26 -10.01
CA ILE A 79 -2.84 5.42 -10.92
C ILE A 79 -2.62 6.41 -12.08
N ILE A 80 -1.52 7.14 -12.10
CA ILE A 80 -1.12 7.99 -13.24
C ILE A 80 -0.10 7.32 -14.17
N THR A 81 0.34 6.10 -13.86
CA THR A 81 1.17 5.27 -14.74
C THR A 81 0.30 4.49 -15.73
N ALA A 82 0.89 3.99 -16.82
CA ALA A 82 0.15 3.15 -17.78
C ALA A 82 -0.46 1.90 -17.10
N HIS A 83 0.32 1.16 -16.31
CA HIS A 83 -0.14 -0.01 -15.56
C HIS A 83 -1.24 0.34 -14.56
N GLY A 84 -1.11 1.46 -13.85
CA GLY A 84 -2.13 1.91 -12.90
C GLY A 84 -3.43 2.37 -13.55
N LEU A 85 -3.36 3.02 -14.71
CA LEU A 85 -4.54 3.37 -15.51
C LEU A 85 -5.27 2.12 -16.00
N ASP A 86 -4.54 1.12 -16.52
CA ASP A 86 -5.12 -0.15 -16.95
C ASP A 86 -5.77 -0.91 -15.78
N ALA A 87 -5.13 -0.91 -14.61
CA ALA A 87 -5.66 -1.52 -13.39
C ALA A 87 -6.90 -0.78 -12.86
N MET A 88 -6.95 0.54 -12.98
CA MET A 88 -8.13 1.34 -12.62
C MET A 88 -9.28 1.13 -13.61
N TYR A 89 -8.98 0.99 -14.90
CA TYR A 89 -9.98 0.71 -15.94
C TYR A 89 -10.60 -0.69 -15.81
N SER A 90 -9.79 -1.67 -15.41
CA SER A 90 -10.22 -3.07 -15.27
C SER A 90 -10.98 -3.36 -13.97
N LYS A 91 -11.20 -2.35 -13.13
CA LYS A 91 -11.82 -2.48 -11.81
C LYS A 91 -13.34 -2.48 -11.85
#